data_AF-A0A8J7JG71-F1
#
_entry.id   AF-A0A8J7JG71-F1
#
_cell.length_a   1.000
_cell.length_b   1.000
_cell.length_c   1.000
_cell.angle_alpha   90.00
_cell.angle_beta   90.00
_cell.angle_gamma   90.00
#
_symmetry.space_group_name_H-M   'P 1'
#
loop_
_entity.id
_entity.type
_entity.pdbx_description
1 polymer ?
#
loop_
_entity_poly.entity_id
_entity_poly.type
_entity_poly.pdbx_seq_one_letter_code
_entity_poly.pdbx_strand_id
1 'polypeptide(L)'
;MTADTCVHLAVGVAIAGLGIDWMLEQARLRRFIETLGPLPHDPCALVLALADQLARRPHPPDVPYLTALLGPLGATASSIIQKGGCCSGTSRLFILALRRFGIPAYQITLHHQTGRAQHCLVEVNLQDRRLIVDPVYGLYYTDARRNPIGLEDLQAGVAVEFYSVGGGVKTGYPSGNYYEFDFKMTKTANWTKSHIRKFAYFILRSVTNGTIDRFRVPYLLEWPQVLLALILVVTLVAWNLVMCLWIRL
;
A
#
# COMPACT_ATOMS: atom_id res chain seq x y z
N MET A 1 -30.90 -27.86 -10.27
CA MET A 1 -29.98 -26.71 -10.19
C MET A 1 -28.94 -26.87 -11.27
N THR A 2 -28.76 -25.89 -12.17
CA THR A 2 -27.75 -25.99 -13.23
C THR A 2 -26.36 -25.76 -12.65
N ALA A 3 -25.32 -26.27 -13.29
CA ALA A 3 -23.92 -26.05 -12.86
C ALA A 3 -23.62 -24.54 -12.73
N ASP A 4 -24.21 -23.73 -13.59
CA ASP A 4 -24.10 -22.27 -13.57
C ASP A 4 -24.72 -21.64 -12.30
N THR A 5 -25.91 -22.09 -11.89
CA THR A 5 -26.51 -21.64 -10.61
C THR A 5 -25.62 -22.00 -9.41
N CYS A 6 -24.99 -23.17 -9.42
CA CYS A 6 -24.06 -23.58 -8.35
C CYS A 6 -22.84 -22.64 -8.27
N VAL A 7 -22.26 -22.26 -9.41
CA VAL A 7 -21.10 -21.35 -9.47
C VAL A 7 -21.47 -19.96 -8.95
N HIS A 8 -22.59 -19.40 -9.41
CA HIS A 8 -23.07 -18.10 -8.95
C HIS A 8 -23.33 -18.08 -7.45
N LEU A 9 -23.97 -19.13 -6.92
CA LEU A 9 -24.23 -19.25 -5.49
C LEU A 9 -22.92 -19.34 -4.70
N ALA A 10 -21.96 -20.15 -5.16
CA ALA A 10 -20.66 -20.30 -4.50
C ALA A 10 -19.88 -18.98 -4.48
N VAL A 11 -19.84 -18.25 -5.60
CA VAL A 11 -19.18 -16.93 -5.68
C VAL A 11 -19.89 -15.91 -4.79
N GLY A 12 -21.23 -15.91 -4.78
CA GLY A 12 -22.02 -15.04 -3.91
C GLY A 12 -21.74 -15.27 -2.42
N VAL A 13 -21.70 -16.53 -1.99
CA VAL A 13 -21.33 -16.91 -0.61
C VAL A 13 -19.90 -16.49 -0.29
N ALA A 14 -18.95 -16.69 -1.21
CA ALA A 14 -17.57 -16.28 -1.02
C ALA A 14 -17.43 -14.75 -0.86
N ILE A 15 -18.11 -13.97 -1.70
CA ILE A 15 -18.12 -12.50 -1.60
C ILE A 15 -18.73 -12.04 -0.27
N ALA A 16 -19.83 -12.65 0.16
CA ALA A 16 -20.44 -12.34 1.46
C ALA A 16 -19.46 -12.63 2.62
N GLY A 17 -18.77 -13.77 2.58
CA GLY A 17 -17.73 -14.13 3.56
C GLY A 17 -16.58 -13.12 3.58
N LEU A 18 -16.09 -12.67 2.42
CA LEU A 18 -15.06 -11.63 2.32
C LEU A 18 -15.54 -10.29 2.87
N GLY A 19 -16.82 -9.94 2.66
CA GLY A 19 -17.44 -8.76 3.24
C GLY A 19 -17.46 -8.79 4.76
N ILE A 20 -17.82 -9.93 5.35
CA ILE A 20 -17.81 -10.14 6.80
C ILE A 20 -16.37 -10.05 7.34
N ASP A 21 -15.41 -10.72 6.70
CA ASP A 21 -13.99 -10.67 7.11
C ASP A 21 -13.43 -9.24 7.03
N TRP A 22 -13.78 -8.48 5.99
CA TRP A 22 -13.40 -7.06 5.87
C TRP A 22 -13.97 -6.21 7.02
N MET A 23 -15.24 -6.42 7.40
CA MET A 23 -15.83 -5.73 8.55
C MET A 23 -15.12 -6.07 9.86
N LEU A 24 -14.73 -7.34 10.06
CA LEU A 24 -13.97 -7.78 11.23
C LEU A 24 -12.58 -7.13 11.26
N GLU A 25 -11.88 -7.08 10.12
CA GLU A 25 -10.59 -6.40 10.01
C GLU A 25 -10.68 -4.89 10.31
N GLN A 26 -11.73 -4.21 9.86
CA GLN A 26 -11.98 -2.80 10.20
C GLN A 26 -12.15 -2.60 11.71
N ALA A 27 -12.87 -3.51 12.38
CA ALA A 27 -13.03 -3.48 13.82
C ALA A 27 -11.71 -3.74 14.56
N ARG A 28 -10.90 -4.69 14.10
CA ARG A 28 -9.56 -4.99 14.66
C ARG A 28 -8.61 -3.81 14.49
N LEU A 29 -8.58 -3.17 13.32
CA LEU A 29 -7.80 -1.96 13.07
C LEU A 29 -8.20 -0.82 14.01
N ARG A 30 -9.51 -0.63 14.23
CA ARG A 30 -10.01 0.39 15.17
C ARG A 30 -9.50 0.15 16.59
N ARG A 31 -9.62 -1.09 17.09
CA ARG A 31 -9.11 -1.45 18.42
C ARG A 31 -7.61 -1.25 18.53
N PHE A 32 -6.86 -1.62 17.50
CA PHE A 32 -5.41 -1.37 17.45
C PHE A 32 -5.10 0.12 17.62
N ILE A 33 -5.79 1.00 16.88
CA ILE A 33 -5.61 2.45 16.99
C ILE A 33 -5.94 2.96 18.39
N GLU A 34 -7.00 2.45 19.02
CA GLU A 34 -7.35 2.78 20.41
C GLU A 34 -6.25 2.36 21.41
N THR A 35 -5.49 1.29 21.10
CA THR A 35 -4.35 0.87 21.95
C THR A 35 -3.10 1.74 21.83
N LEU A 36 -3.00 2.62 20.82
CA LEU A 36 -1.84 3.49 20.60
C LEU A 36 -1.74 4.66 21.60
N GLY A 37 -2.73 4.79 22.48
CA GLY A 37 -2.80 5.85 23.48
C GLY A 37 -3.28 7.18 22.90
N PRO A 38 -3.17 8.28 23.65
CA PRO A 38 -3.55 9.60 23.17
C PRO A 38 -2.61 10.04 22.04
N LEU A 39 -3.16 10.19 20.84
CA LEU A 39 -2.43 10.74 19.69
C LEU A 39 -2.59 12.26 19.65
N PRO A 40 -1.58 12.99 19.12
CA PRO A 40 -1.68 14.43 18.93
C PRO A 40 -2.89 14.85 18.08
N HIS A 41 -3.45 16.03 18.35
CA HIS A 41 -4.54 16.59 17.55
C HIS A 41 -4.03 17.23 16.25
N ASP A 42 -2.79 17.74 16.24
CA ASP A 42 -2.17 18.27 15.03
C ASP A 42 -1.93 17.12 14.02
N PRO A 43 -2.44 17.21 12.77
CA PRO A 43 -2.33 16.12 11.80
C PRO A 43 -0.89 15.71 11.48
N CYS A 44 0.04 16.67 11.44
CA CYS A 44 1.45 16.37 11.17
C CYS A 44 2.07 15.61 12.34
N ALA A 45 1.88 16.09 13.57
CA ALA A 45 2.34 15.42 14.77
C ALA A 45 1.70 14.03 14.94
N LEU A 46 0.43 13.85 14.58
CA LEU A 46 -0.26 12.56 14.58
C LEU A 46 0.39 11.57 13.61
N VAL A 47 0.62 11.99 12.37
CA VAL A 47 1.25 11.16 11.32
C VAL A 47 2.63 10.70 11.77
N LEU A 48 3.40 11.62 12.32
CA LEU A 48 4.74 11.34 12.84
C LEU A 48 4.67 10.40 14.06
N ALA A 49 3.83 10.69 15.06
CA ALA A 49 3.68 9.82 16.24
C ALA A 49 3.30 8.38 15.84
N LEU A 50 2.37 8.22 14.89
CA LEU A 50 1.96 6.92 14.40
C LEU A 50 3.11 6.19 13.66
N ALA A 51 3.91 6.90 12.87
CA ALA A 51 5.05 6.33 12.18
C ALA A 51 6.14 5.85 13.16
N ASP A 52 6.46 6.62 14.20
CA ASP A 52 7.39 6.21 15.26
C ASP A 52 6.91 4.94 15.97
N GLN A 53 5.62 4.86 16.31
CA GLN A 53 5.06 3.67 16.94
C GLN A 53 5.17 2.41 16.05
N LEU A 54 4.96 2.56 14.74
CA LEU A 54 5.10 1.44 13.80
C LEU A 54 6.55 1.03 13.56
N ALA A 55 7.49 1.99 13.53
CA ALA A 55 8.92 1.74 13.31
C ALA A 55 9.60 0.95 14.44
N ARG A 56 8.99 0.93 15.64
CA ARG A 56 9.44 0.13 16.78
C ARG A 56 9.01 -1.34 16.71
N ARG A 57 8.14 -1.69 15.76
CA ARG A 57 7.65 -3.06 15.58
C ARG A 57 8.64 -3.89 14.76
N PRO A 58 8.63 -5.23 14.87
CA PRO A 58 9.41 -6.07 13.98
C PRO A 58 8.89 -5.99 12.53
N HIS A 59 9.80 -6.16 11.57
CA HIS A 59 9.47 -6.09 10.14
C HIS A 59 9.83 -7.37 9.36
N PRO A 60 9.27 -8.55 9.73
CA PRO A 60 9.48 -9.79 8.98
C PRO A 60 8.74 -9.75 7.63
N PRO A 61 9.00 -10.72 6.72
CA PRO A 61 8.20 -10.89 5.52
C PRO A 61 6.69 -11.02 5.82
N ASP A 62 5.86 -10.48 4.92
CA ASP A 62 4.40 -10.54 5.04
C ASP A 62 3.88 -11.99 5.00
N VAL A 63 2.89 -12.29 5.85
CA VAL A 63 2.14 -13.54 5.77
C VAL A 63 1.03 -13.39 4.71
N PRO A 64 0.97 -14.26 3.68
CA PRO A 64 -0.07 -14.21 2.65
C PRO A 64 -1.49 -14.29 3.22
N TYR A 65 -2.43 -13.58 2.60
CA TYR A 65 -3.85 -13.71 2.91
C TYR A 65 -4.39 -15.07 2.45
N LEU A 66 -4.96 -15.85 3.38
CA LEU A 66 -5.52 -17.21 3.21
C LEU A 66 -4.50 -18.29 2.81
N THR A 67 -3.82 -18.14 1.66
CA THR A 67 -2.89 -19.14 1.11
C THR A 67 -1.71 -18.47 0.38
N ALA A 68 -0.63 -19.22 0.17
CA ALA A 68 0.54 -18.72 -0.57
C ALA A 68 0.22 -18.31 -2.02
N LEU A 69 -0.74 -18.97 -2.67
CA LEU A 69 -1.18 -18.63 -4.03
C LEU A 69 -1.75 -17.21 -4.11
N LEU A 70 -2.35 -16.74 -3.03
CA LEU A 70 -2.92 -15.40 -2.90
C LEU A 70 -1.93 -14.38 -2.34
N GLY A 71 -0.64 -14.74 -2.21
CA GLY A 71 0.43 -13.84 -1.81
C GLY A 71 0.47 -12.47 -2.52
N PRO A 72 0.13 -12.35 -3.82
CA PRO A 72 0.06 -11.05 -4.49
C PRO A 72 -0.96 -10.06 -3.91
N LEU A 73 -1.99 -10.52 -3.18
CA LEU A 73 -2.95 -9.64 -2.50
C LEU A 73 -2.32 -8.90 -1.31
N GLY A 74 -1.23 -9.45 -0.76
CA GLY A 74 -0.57 -8.97 0.45
C GLY A 74 -1.22 -9.47 1.74
N ALA A 75 -0.70 -9.00 2.87
CA ALA A 75 -1.21 -9.34 4.20
C ALA A 75 -2.40 -8.46 4.61
N THR A 76 -3.20 -8.95 5.56
CA THR A 76 -4.25 -8.17 6.23
C THR A 76 -3.65 -7.25 7.29
N ALA A 77 -4.37 -6.18 7.64
CA ALA A 77 -3.96 -5.26 8.69
C ALA A 77 -3.73 -6.00 10.01
N SER A 78 -4.61 -6.92 10.39
CA SER A 78 -4.47 -7.69 11.63
C SER A 78 -3.26 -8.62 11.63
N SER A 79 -2.92 -9.22 10.47
CA SER A 79 -1.69 -10.00 10.37
C SER A 79 -0.45 -9.12 10.61
N ILE A 80 -0.42 -7.93 10.02
CA ILE A 80 0.70 -6.99 10.23
C ILE A 80 0.75 -6.49 11.68
N ILE A 81 -0.40 -6.22 12.29
CA ILE A 81 -0.49 -5.85 13.70
C ILE A 81 0.08 -6.98 14.57
N GLN A 82 -0.30 -8.24 14.35
CA GLN A 82 0.11 -9.34 15.23
C GLN A 82 1.56 -9.78 15.01
N LYS A 83 2.01 -9.84 13.76
CA LYS A 83 3.28 -10.49 13.38
C LYS A 83 4.34 -9.52 12.88
N GLY A 84 3.99 -8.24 12.67
CA GLY A 84 4.81 -7.33 11.90
C GLY A 84 4.65 -7.54 10.39
N GLY A 85 5.41 -6.80 9.60
CA GLY A 85 5.36 -6.87 8.14
C GLY A 85 6.55 -6.25 7.46
N CYS A 86 6.72 -6.56 6.18
CA CYS A 86 7.74 -5.95 5.35
C CYS A 86 7.35 -4.50 5.04
N CYS A 87 8.20 -3.79 4.29
CA CYS A 87 7.97 -2.37 3.99
C CYS A 87 6.62 -2.06 3.35
N SER A 88 6.12 -2.91 2.45
CA SER A 88 4.79 -2.72 1.86
C SER A 88 3.66 -3.00 2.85
N GLY A 89 3.75 -4.09 3.62
CA GLY A 89 2.75 -4.45 4.63
C GLY A 89 2.62 -3.39 5.73
N THR A 90 3.74 -2.90 6.27
CA THR A 90 3.75 -1.81 7.25
C THR A 90 3.23 -0.50 6.66
N SER A 91 3.63 -0.14 5.44
CA SER A 91 3.13 1.07 4.75
C SER A 91 1.61 1.02 4.57
N ARG A 92 1.07 -0.14 4.19
CA ARG A 92 -0.37 -0.36 4.06
C ARG A 92 -1.10 -0.23 5.40
N LEU A 93 -0.58 -0.84 6.47
CA LEU A 93 -1.15 -0.67 7.81
C LEU A 93 -1.16 0.82 8.21
N PHE A 94 -0.08 1.55 7.94
CA PHE A 94 0.01 2.98 8.20
C PHE A 94 -1.04 3.79 7.43
N ILE A 95 -1.21 3.54 6.12
CA ILE A 95 -2.24 4.17 5.28
C ILE A 95 -3.64 3.91 5.83
N LEU A 96 -3.94 2.65 6.16
CA LEU A 96 -5.24 2.26 6.71
C LEU A 96 -5.51 2.92 8.06
N ALA A 97 -4.51 3.04 8.92
CA ALA A 97 -4.63 3.74 10.19
C ALA A 97 -4.87 5.25 9.99
N LEU A 98 -4.09 5.92 9.14
CA LEU A 98 -4.28 7.35 8.82
C LEU A 98 -5.67 7.65 8.25
N ARG A 99 -6.22 6.71 7.45
CA ARG A 99 -7.57 6.85 6.90
C ARG A 99 -8.64 6.94 7.99
N ARG A 100 -8.43 6.34 9.17
CA ARG A 100 -9.36 6.43 10.32
C ARG A 100 -9.38 7.82 10.94
N PHE A 101 -8.33 8.62 10.73
CA PHE A 101 -8.24 10.03 11.10
C PHE A 101 -8.62 10.98 9.97
N GLY A 102 -9.15 10.45 8.85
CA GLY A 102 -9.49 11.26 7.69
C GLY A 102 -8.30 11.77 6.89
N ILE A 103 -7.07 11.32 7.19
CA ILE A 103 -5.85 11.77 6.51
C ILE A 103 -5.62 10.89 5.28
N PRO A 104 -5.67 11.44 4.05
CA PRO A 104 -5.37 10.68 2.84
C PRO A 104 -3.88 10.35 2.77
N ALA A 105 -3.56 9.10 2.45
CA ALA A 105 -2.19 8.64 2.30
C ALA A 105 -2.12 7.55 1.24
N TYR A 106 -0.97 7.40 0.59
CA TYR A 106 -0.78 6.47 -0.52
C TYR A 106 0.63 5.88 -0.49
N GLN A 107 0.74 4.60 -0.85
CA GLN A 107 2.04 3.96 -0.93
C GLN A 107 2.80 4.50 -2.16
N ILE A 108 4.10 4.74 -1.96
CA ILE A 108 5.06 4.96 -3.04
C ILE A 108 6.19 3.94 -2.92
N THR A 109 6.87 3.69 -4.03
CA THR A 109 7.90 2.66 -4.20
C THR A 109 9.18 3.33 -4.67
N LEU A 110 10.21 3.29 -3.82
CA LEU A 110 11.56 3.67 -4.18
C LEU A 110 12.18 2.62 -5.08
N HIS A 111 12.92 3.10 -6.07
CA HIS A 111 13.67 2.25 -6.98
C HIS A 111 15.16 2.44 -6.74
N HIS A 112 15.90 1.36 -6.87
CA HIS A 112 17.35 1.38 -6.94
C HIS A 112 17.80 2.08 -8.22
N GLN A 113 19.06 2.55 -8.28
CA GLN A 113 19.68 3.10 -9.49
C GLN A 113 19.65 2.15 -10.71
N THR A 114 19.52 0.84 -10.48
CA THR A 114 19.32 -0.16 -11.55
C THR A 114 17.88 -0.25 -12.06
N GLY A 115 16.98 0.59 -11.54
CA GLY A 115 15.56 0.62 -11.88
C GLY A 115 14.71 -0.47 -11.25
N ARG A 116 15.23 -1.25 -10.30
CA ARG A 116 14.47 -2.27 -9.55
C ARG A 116 13.76 -1.64 -8.35
N ALA A 117 12.49 -1.97 -8.13
CA ALA A 117 11.80 -1.59 -6.91
C ALA A 117 12.47 -2.25 -5.69
N GLN A 118 12.76 -1.47 -4.65
CA GLN A 118 13.42 -1.97 -3.43
C GLN A 118 12.59 -1.74 -2.18
N HIS A 119 12.12 -0.50 -1.96
CA HIS A 119 11.54 -0.09 -0.69
C HIS A 119 10.22 0.64 -0.87
N CYS A 120 9.34 0.59 0.13
CA CYS A 120 8.05 1.28 0.12
C CYS A 120 8.03 2.39 1.17
N LEU A 121 7.49 3.54 0.78
CA LEU A 121 7.20 4.67 1.65
C LEU A 121 5.73 5.03 1.55
N VAL A 122 5.31 6.03 2.31
CA VAL A 122 3.96 6.58 2.25
C VAL A 122 4.02 8.08 2.00
N GLU A 123 3.36 8.54 0.94
CA GLU A 123 3.04 9.96 0.76
C GLU A 123 1.74 10.27 1.50
N VAL A 124 1.79 11.21 2.43
CA VAL A 124 0.67 11.70 3.22
C VAL A 124 0.22 13.05 2.67
N ASN A 125 -1.08 13.22 2.52
CA ASN A 125 -1.70 14.47 2.13
C ASN A 125 -2.16 15.24 3.38
N LEU A 126 -1.39 16.25 3.77
CA LEU A 126 -1.83 17.25 4.73
C LEU A 126 -2.45 18.41 3.95
N GLN A 127 -3.45 19.11 4.50
CA GLN A 127 -4.31 20.07 3.78
C GLN A 127 -3.56 20.93 2.74
N ASP A 128 -2.43 21.53 3.14
CA ASP A 128 -1.66 22.46 2.30
C ASP A 128 -0.31 21.90 1.82
N ARG A 129 0.03 20.65 2.17
CA ARG A 129 1.37 20.10 1.90
C ARG A 129 1.40 18.58 1.84
N ARG A 130 2.35 18.06 1.08
CA ARG A 130 2.68 16.63 1.05
C ARG A 130 3.80 16.34 2.03
N LEU A 131 3.76 15.17 2.64
CA LEU A 131 4.81 14.68 3.51
C LEU A 131 5.08 13.22 3.17
N ILE A 132 6.31 12.89 2.82
CA ILE A 132 6.73 11.49 2.69
C ILE A 132 7.24 10.97 4.03
N VAL A 133 6.75 9.80 4.41
CA VAL A 133 7.06 9.12 5.66
C VAL A 133 7.43 7.66 5.39
N ASP A 134 8.45 7.19 6.09
CA ASP A 134 8.85 5.79 6.16
C ASP A 134 8.44 5.21 7.52
N PRO A 135 7.32 4.47 7.60
CA PRO A 135 6.86 3.89 8.85
C PRO A 135 7.66 2.65 9.29
N VAL A 136 8.61 2.16 8.48
CA VAL A 136 9.51 1.06 8.85
C VAL A 136 10.73 1.59 9.57
N TYR A 137 11.32 2.67 9.05
CA TYR A 137 12.52 3.25 9.63
C TYR A 137 12.22 4.38 10.61
N GLY A 138 10.97 4.85 10.66
CA GLY A 138 10.60 6.00 11.46
C GLY A 138 11.29 7.25 10.94
N LEU A 139 11.23 7.46 9.62
CA LEU A 139 11.84 8.61 8.95
C LEU A 139 10.76 9.46 8.27
N TYR A 140 11.02 10.76 8.13
CA TYR A 140 10.27 11.63 7.23
C TYR A 140 11.23 12.45 6.37
N TYR A 141 10.73 12.87 5.20
CA TYR A 141 11.54 13.43 4.13
C TYR A 141 11.30 14.94 4.02
N THR A 142 12.38 15.69 3.86
CA THR A 142 12.33 17.13 3.57
C THR A 142 13.30 17.52 2.47
N ASP A 143 13.18 18.75 2.00
CA ASP A 143 14.25 19.42 1.24
C ASP A 143 15.35 19.94 2.19
N ALA A 144 16.39 20.56 1.61
CA ALA A 144 17.50 21.19 2.34
C ALA A 144 17.09 22.40 3.21
N ARG A 145 15.87 22.92 3.04
CA ARG A 145 15.29 24.01 3.85
C ARG A 145 14.34 23.47 4.92
N ARG A 146 14.28 22.15 5.11
CA ARG A 146 13.36 21.44 6.02
C ARG A 146 11.88 21.55 5.67
N ASN A 147 11.56 21.87 4.42
CA ASN A 147 10.18 21.80 3.95
C ASN A 147 9.82 20.35 3.64
N PRO A 148 8.63 19.86 4.05
CA PRO A 148 8.11 18.57 3.63
C PRO A 148 8.04 18.45 2.10
N ILE A 149 8.41 17.28 1.58
CA ILE A 149 8.37 16.99 0.14
C ILE A 149 7.39 15.85 -0.17
N GLY A 150 6.85 15.86 -1.39
CA GLY A 150 5.98 14.85 -1.95
C GLY A 150 6.63 14.02 -3.07
N LEU A 151 5.84 13.12 -3.67
CA LEU A 151 6.28 12.26 -4.77
C LEU A 151 6.75 13.07 -5.97
N GLU A 152 6.08 14.18 -6.26
CA GLU A 152 6.40 15.02 -7.41
C GLU A 152 7.76 15.71 -7.25
N ASP A 153 8.10 16.13 -6.03
CA ASP A 153 9.40 16.71 -5.70
C ASP A 153 10.52 15.68 -5.84
N LEU A 154 10.29 14.43 -5.39
CA LEU A 154 11.23 13.33 -5.60
C LEU A 154 11.48 13.08 -7.09
N GLN A 155 10.41 13.05 -7.89
CA GLN A 155 10.48 12.85 -9.33
C GLN A 155 11.17 14.02 -10.06
N ALA A 156 11.03 15.25 -9.55
CA ALA A 156 11.73 16.43 -10.04
C ALA A 156 13.22 16.45 -9.66
N GLY A 157 13.65 15.58 -8.73
CA GLY A 157 15.03 15.50 -8.28
C GLY A 157 15.39 16.53 -7.21
N VAL A 158 14.42 16.97 -6.42
CA VAL A 158 14.69 17.76 -5.21
C VAL A 158 15.62 16.97 -4.30
N ALA A 159 16.67 17.63 -3.79
CA ALA A 159 17.60 17.01 -2.86
C ALA A 159 16.87 16.63 -1.56
N VAL A 160 17.02 15.38 -1.14
CA VAL A 160 16.30 14.80 0.00
C VAL A 160 17.18 14.80 1.24
N GLU A 161 16.62 15.27 2.34
CA GLU A 161 17.12 15.05 3.69
C GLU A 161 16.13 14.19 4.48
N PHE A 162 16.65 13.31 5.35
CA PHE A 162 15.84 12.43 6.18
C PHE A 162 16.00 12.80 7.64
N TYR A 163 14.90 12.77 8.37
CA TYR A 163 14.88 13.07 9.79
C TYR A 163 14.13 11.98 10.53
N SER A 164 14.64 11.61 11.71
CA SER A 164 13.97 10.60 12.54
C SER A 164 12.71 11.18 13.15
N VAL A 165 11.71 10.32 13.24
CA VAL A 165 10.44 10.65 13.87
C VAL A 165 10.58 10.42 15.37
N GLY A 166 10.12 11.38 16.19
CA GLY A 166 10.07 11.21 17.66
C GLY A 166 11.43 11.11 18.37
N GLY A 167 12.51 11.61 17.78
CA GLY A 167 13.86 11.51 18.37
C GLY A 167 14.45 10.09 18.33
N GLY A 168 13.90 9.22 17.48
CA GLY A 168 14.37 7.86 17.27
C GLY A 168 15.85 7.78 16.89
N VAL A 169 16.45 6.63 17.21
CA VAL A 169 17.90 6.33 17.11
C VAL A 169 18.42 6.32 15.66
N LYS A 170 17.55 6.12 14.67
CA LYS A 170 17.94 6.01 13.25
C LYS A 170 17.87 7.38 12.57
N THR A 171 19.03 7.91 12.20
CA THR A 171 19.16 9.16 11.45
C THR A 171 19.09 8.99 9.93
N GLY A 172 18.94 7.74 9.45
CA GLY A 172 18.84 7.43 8.03
C GLY A 172 18.78 5.94 7.76
N TYR A 173 18.91 5.59 6.49
CA TYR A 173 19.02 4.20 6.05
C TYR A 173 20.39 3.60 6.41
N PRO A 174 20.46 2.28 6.63
CA PRO A 174 21.74 1.57 6.73
C PRO A 174 22.60 1.81 5.48
N SER A 175 23.93 1.74 5.64
CA SER A 175 24.82 1.71 4.49
C SER A 175 24.66 0.41 3.70
N GLY A 176 24.73 0.50 2.37
CA GLY A 176 24.75 -0.66 1.48
C GLY A 176 23.98 -0.44 0.18
N ASN A 177 24.32 -1.26 -0.82
CA ASN A 177 23.77 -1.23 -2.17
C ASN A 177 22.22 -1.23 -2.21
N TYR A 178 21.58 -1.95 -1.30
CA TYR A 178 20.12 -1.97 -1.22
C TYR A 178 19.47 -0.58 -1.11
N TYR A 179 20.14 0.38 -0.46
CA TYR A 179 19.62 1.74 -0.20
C TYR A 179 20.16 2.80 -1.18
N GLU A 180 20.83 2.39 -2.26
CA GLU A 180 21.24 3.28 -3.35
C GLU A 180 20.03 3.62 -4.23
N PHE A 181 19.15 4.47 -3.70
CA PHE A 181 17.90 4.85 -4.34
C PHE A 181 18.13 5.90 -5.43
N ASP A 182 17.43 5.75 -6.55
CA ASP A 182 17.17 6.84 -7.50
C ASP A 182 15.76 7.37 -7.24
N PHE A 183 15.70 8.49 -6.50
CA PHE A 183 14.43 9.11 -6.13
C PHE A 183 13.60 9.57 -7.33
N LYS A 184 14.24 9.89 -8.47
CA LYS A 184 13.54 10.32 -9.68
C LYS A 184 12.69 9.20 -10.30
N MET A 185 13.07 7.94 -10.02
CA MET A 185 12.36 6.75 -10.48
C MET A 185 11.22 6.32 -9.54
N THR A 186 10.95 7.06 -8.46
CA THR A 186 9.90 6.72 -7.50
C THR A 186 8.51 6.72 -8.14
N LYS A 187 7.69 5.71 -7.83
CA LYS A 187 6.35 5.51 -8.41
C LYS A 187 5.36 5.06 -7.35
N THR A 188 4.06 5.13 -7.62
CA THR A 188 3.01 4.64 -6.70
C THR A 188 2.86 3.12 -6.65
N ALA A 189 3.47 2.37 -7.57
CA ALA A 189 3.35 0.91 -7.60
C ALA A 189 4.67 0.22 -7.95
N ASN A 190 4.83 -1.01 -7.43
CA ASN A 190 5.91 -1.90 -7.87
C ASN A 190 5.55 -2.57 -9.20
N TRP A 191 5.85 -1.87 -10.29
CA TRP A 191 5.70 -2.34 -11.68
C TRP A 191 6.74 -3.40 -12.08
N THR A 192 7.84 -3.52 -11.33
CA THR A 192 8.95 -4.43 -11.65
C THR A 192 8.79 -5.85 -11.09
N LYS A 193 7.77 -6.08 -10.25
CA LYS A 193 7.57 -7.34 -9.50
C LYS A 193 7.37 -8.58 -10.39
N SER A 194 6.77 -8.44 -11.57
CA SER A 194 6.53 -9.57 -12.49
C SER A 194 6.54 -9.13 -13.96
N HIS A 195 6.76 -10.07 -14.88
CA HIS A 195 6.72 -9.79 -16.32
C HIS A 195 5.36 -9.23 -16.77
N ILE A 196 4.26 -9.78 -16.23
CA ILE A 196 2.91 -9.29 -16.52
C ILE A 196 2.77 -7.84 -16.08
N ARG A 197 3.24 -7.47 -14.89
CA ARG A 197 3.19 -6.08 -14.41
C ARG A 197 4.08 -5.16 -15.24
N LYS A 198 5.26 -5.61 -15.67
CA LYS A 198 6.14 -4.84 -16.55
C LYS A 198 5.49 -4.59 -17.91
N PHE A 199 4.85 -5.60 -18.48
CA PHE A 199 4.13 -5.47 -19.76
C PHE A 199 2.91 -4.56 -19.64
N ALA A 200 2.08 -4.77 -18.61
CA ALA A 200 0.94 -3.89 -18.30
C ALA A 200 1.40 -2.44 -18.09
N TYR A 201 2.51 -2.24 -17.36
CA TYR A 201 3.11 -0.94 -17.16
C TYR A 201 3.55 -0.29 -18.48
N PHE A 202 4.20 -1.04 -19.37
CA PHE A 202 4.62 -0.53 -20.68
C PHE A 202 3.42 0.02 -21.48
N ILE A 203 2.32 -0.74 -21.53
CA ILE A 203 1.09 -0.32 -22.20
C ILE A 203 0.49 0.91 -21.49
N LEU A 204 0.26 0.83 -20.17
CA LEU A 204 -0.38 1.90 -19.40
C LEU A 204 0.43 3.19 -19.43
N ARG A 205 1.76 3.11 -19.35
CA ARG A 205 2.64 4.27 -19.44
C ARG A 205 2.51 4.96 -20.78
N SER A 206 2.43 4.20 -21.86
CA SER A 206 2.26 4.74 -23.22
C SER A 206 0.90 5.42 -23.39
N VAL A 207 -0.18 4.79 -22.91
CA VAL A 207 -1.55 5.34 -23.02
C VAL A 207 -1.78 6.55 -22.11
N THR A 208 -1.12 6.61 -20.95
CA THR A 208 -1.30 7.69 -19.96
C THR A 208 -0.25 8.80 -20.05
N ASN A 209 0.65 8.75 -21.05
CA ASN A 209 1.80 9.64 -21.16
C ASN A 209 2.61 9.75 -19.85
N GLY A 210 2.79 8.63 -19.15
CA GLY A 210 3.52 8.57 -17.88
C GLY A 210 2.72 8.87 -16.61
N THR A 211 1.48 9.35 -16.70
CA THR A 211 0.64 9.67 -15.52
C THR A 211 0.42 8.48 -14.59
N ILE A 212 0.49 7.25 -15.13
CA ILE A 212 0.41 6.00 -14.36
C ILE A 212 1.45 5.92 -13.21
N ASP A 213 2.59 6.60 -13.32
CA ASP A 213 3.64 6.63 -12.28
C ASP A 213 3.16 7.31 -10.98
N ARG A 214 2.12 8.14 -11.08
CA ARG A 214 1.47 8.86 -9.97
C ARG A 214 0.08 8.33 -9.65
N PHE A 215 -0.35 7.24 -10.28
CA PHE A 215 -1.68 6.69 -10.05
C PHE A 215 -1.81 6.14 -8.63
N ARG A 216 -2.62 6.82 -7.81
CA ARG A 216 -2.83 6.49 -6.40
C ARG A 216 -3.84 5.37 -6.28
N VAL A 217 -3.45 4.28 -5.62
CA VAL A 217 -4.34 3.15 -5.35
C VAL A 217 -5.48 3.63 -4.44
N PRO A 218 -6.75 3.42 -4.81
CA PRO A 218 -7.88 3.72 -3.94
C PRO A 218 -7.79 2.94 -2.63
N TYR A 219 -8.08 3.59 -1.50
CA TYR A 219 -7.92 2.99 -0.17
C TYR A 219 -8.65 1.65 0.01
N LEU A 220 -9.78 1.45 -0.69
CA LEU A 220 -10.53 0.20 -0.64
C LEU A 220 -9.70 -0.99 -1.14
N LEU A 221 -8.82 -0.77 -2.11
CA LEU A 221 -7.96 -1.80 -2.68
C LEU A 221 -6.71 -2.10 -1.83
N GLU A 222 -6.51 -1.38 -0.73
CA GLU A 222 -5.52 -1.76 0.28
C GLU A 222 -5.97 -2.98 1.09
N TRP A 223 -7.26 -3.34 1.05
CA TRP A 223 -7.78 -4.52 1.75
C TRP A 223 -7.71 -5.77 0.85
N PRO A 224 -6.98 -6.84 1.24
CA PRO A 224 -6.93 -8.08 0.48
C PRO A 224 -8.32 -8.68 0.20
N GLN A 225 -9.27 -8.54 1.13
CA GLN A 225 -10.65 -8.99 1.01
C GLN A 225 -11.37 -8.33 -0.17
N VAL A 226 -11.26 -7.01 -0.26
CA VAL A 226 -11.92 -6.21 -1.29
C VAL A 226 -11.29 -6.50 -2.65
N LEU A 227 -9.97 -6.63 -2.71
CA LEU A 227 -9.27 -6.98 -3.94
C LEU A 227 -9.65 -8.38 -4.43
N LEU A 228 -9.75 -9.36 -3.54
CA LEU A 228 -10.20 -10.71 -3.88
C LEU A 228 -11.66 -10.74 -4.32
N ALA A 229 -12.54 -10.03 -3.62
CA ALA A 229 -13.95 -9.92 -4.00
C ALA A 229 -14.09 -9.30 -5.41
N LEU A 230 -13.32 -8.26 -5.73
CA LEU A 230 -13.28 -7.65 -7.06
C LEU A 230 -12.81 -8.65 -8.12
N ILE A 231 -11.74 -9.42 -7.84
CA ILE A 231 -11.27 -10.47 -8.77
C ILE A 231 -12.36 -11.51 -9.03
N LEU A 232 -13.07 -11.95 -7.99
CA LEU A 232 -14.16 -12.92 -8.12
C LEU A 232 -15.31 -12.37 -8.98
N VAL A 233 -15.71 -11.12 -8.76
CA VAL A 233 -16.75 -10.45 -9.57
C VAL A 233 -16.32 -10.34 -11.03
N VAL A 234 -15.10 -9.85 -11.30
CA VAL A 234 -14.59 -9.72 -12.67
C VAL A 234 -14.51 -11.08 -13.36
N THR A 235 -14.05 -12.11 -12.65
CA THR A 235 -13.97 -13.48 -13.18
C THR A 235 -15.36 -14.04 -13.51
N LEU A 236 -16.34 -13.82 -12.63
CA LEU A 236 -17.72 -14.26 -12.85
C LEU A 236 -18.37 -13.54 -14.04
N VAL A 237 -18.15 -12.23 -14.19
CA VAL A 237 -18.65 -11.47 -15.34
C VAL A 237 -18.00 -11.97 -16.63
N ALA A 238 -16.67 -12.16 -16.64
CA ALA A 238 -15.97 -12.68 -17.80
C ALA A 238 -16.46 -14.08 -18.20
N TRP A 239 -16.66 -14.97 -17.22
CA TRP A 239 -17.25 -16.30 -17.43
C TRP A 239 -18.62 -16.22 -18.11
N ASN A 240 -19.52 -15.39 -17.57
CA ASN A 240 -20.85 -15.20 -18.14
C ASN A 240 -20.81 -14.67 -19.58
N LEU A 241 -19.90 -13.73 -19.88
CA LEU A 241 -19.73 -13.22 -21.24
C LEU A 241 -19.27 -14.31 -22.21
N VAL A 242 -18.31 -15.14 -21.80
CA VAL A 242 -17.82 -16.27 -22.61
C VAL A 242 -18.94 -17.29 -22.86
N MET A 243 -19.70 -17.66 -21.83
CA MET A 243 -20.82 -18.60 -21.97
C MET A 243 -21.92 -18.06 -22.87
N CYS A 244 -22.26 -16.78 -22.74
CA CYS A 244 -23.23 -16.11 -23.61
C CYS A 244 -22.77 -16.08 -25.09
N LEU A 245 -21.48 -15.88 -25.35
CA LEU A 245 -20.93 -15.92 -26.70
C LEU A 245 -20.91 -17.35 -27.25
N TRP A 246 -20.57 -18.33 -26.43
CA TRP A 246 -20.53 -19.74 -26.82
C TRP A 246 -21.91 -20.28 -27.21
N ILE A 247 -22.96 -19.94 -26.45
CA ILE A 247 -24.34 -20.39 -26.73
C ILE A 247 -24.89 -19.79 -28.04
N ARG A 248 -24.34 -18.65 -28.49
CA ARG A 248 -24.76 -17.97 -29.73
C ARG A 248 -24.03 -18.47 -30.99
N LEU A 249 -23.02 -19.34 -30.85
CA LEU A 249 -22.27 -19.97 -31.94
C LEU A 249 -22.80 -21.39 -32.16
#